data_AF-A0AAW8BYU7-F1
#
_entry.id   AF-A0AAW8BYU7-F1
#
_cell.length_a   1.000
_cell.length_b   1.000
_cell.length_c   1.000
_cell.angle_alpha   90.00
_cell.angle_beta   90.00
_cell.angle_gamma   90.00
#
_symmetry.space_group_name_H-M   'P 1'
#
loop_
_entity.id
_entity.type
_entity.pdbx_description
1 polymer ?
#
loop_
_entity_poly.entity_id
_entity_poly.type
_entity_poly.pdbx_seq_one_letter_code
_entity_poly.pdbx_strand_id
1 'polypeptide(L)'
;MSYGLPAGTSIYYGAPGFPAWVYRLGEAFGLKASTYPGHQETDRIEAGFARNPQRLNRAIDWTGPVDAMQRFAEYCLSIRGSLEQVIWQNPNTGRRVGVAGGQDVSTTGYYGADYGGHQDHVHTRQSKPIPLPKEAAVSNRPAFNEFPVWSKNNSSRSAKVDAFFLHTQEGGGGDAAAENLAKWFQNANEVSYHYTISQAADGGVTVVDCVDTDRASWSVLSANSRSINLCFAGSRSSWSRADWLKQAKAIDVAAYLAVKDAKKYGFPANVIAPPYSGRLPGISDHRYVTKVLGDGTHTDVGDGFPWDVFAAAVAKYAGGAPSALPPPAPPAKKPVIVGPADDQLTMRWNMLGGKTIVEALAEVRDKLCGTNDKDKPGVVVS
;
A
#
# COMPACT_ATOMS: atom_id res chain seq x y z
N MET A 1 9.46 -1.78 32.24
CA MET A 1 10.77 -2.17 31.65
C MET A 1 11.65 -0.95 31.56
N SER A 2 12.90 -1.04 32.00
CA SER A 2 13.93 -0.02 31.79
C SER A 2 14.61 -0.24 30.42
N TYR A 3 15.30 0.79 29.93
CA TYR A 3 16.14 0.73 28.74
C TYR A 3 17.54 1.26 29.04
N GLY A 4 18.52 0.65 28.38
CA GLY A 4 19.93 1.00 28.41
C GLY A 4 20.75 -0.20 27.95
N LEU A 5 21.57 -0.02 26.92
CA LEU A 5 22.53 -1.02 26.46
C LEU A 5 23.78 -0.99 27.36
N PRO A 6 24.60 -2.06 27.37
CA PRO A 6 25.89 -2.01 28.04
C PRO A 6 26.73 -0.80 27.60
N ALA A 7 27.46 -0.20 28.54
CA ALA A 7 28.41 0.87 28.24
C ALA A 7 29.41 0.41 27.15
N GLY A 8 29.75 1.30 26.22
CA GLY A 8 30.63 0.99 25.10
C GLY A 8 29.97 0.23 23.94
N THR A 9 28.65 0.01 23.95
CA THR A 9 27.94 -0.61 22.83
C THR A 9 28.07 0.21 21.56
N SER A 10 28.35 -0.47 20.43
CA SER A 10 28.40 0.11 19.09
C SER A 10 27.51 -0.68 18.15
N ILE A 11 26.56 -0.02 17.51
CA ILE A 11 25.62 -0.61 16.56
C ILE A 11 25.46 0.36 15.38
N TYR A 12 25.86 -0.07 14.19
CA TYR A 12 25.69 0.71 12.96
C TYR A 12 24.20 0.82 12.56
N TYR A 13 23.88 1.81 11.73
CA TYR A 13 22.51 2.06 11.27
C TYR A 13 21.85 0.81 10.67
N GLY A 14 20.81 0.31 11.37
CA GLY A 14 20.02 -0.84 10.94
C GLY A 14 20.68 -2.20 11.22
N ALA A 15 21.81 -2.24 11.91
CA ALA A 15 22.44 -3.49 12.33
C ALA A 15 21.68 -4.15 13.50
N PRO A 16 21.77 -5.49 13.67
CA PRO A 16 21.25 -6.18 14.83
C PRO A 16 21.96 -5.74 16.12
N GLY A 17 21.31 -5.85 17.28
CA GLY A 17 21.88 -5.54 18.61
C GLY A 17 20.98 -4.71 19.52
N PHE A 18 19.92 -4.10 18.99
CA PHE A 18 18.92 -3.39 19.79
C PHE A 18 17.81 -4.33 20.30
N PRO A 19 17.07 -3.93 21.35
CA PRO A 19 15.82 -4.60 21.70
C PRO A 19 14.76 -4.47 20.59
N ALA A 20 13.87 -5.45 20.47
CA ALA A 20 12.87 -5.54 19.40
C ALA A 20 11.99 -4.28 19.23
N TRP A 21 11.72 -3.53 20.30
CA TRP A 21 10.92 -2.30 20.20
C TRP A 21 11.62 -1.21 19.37
N VAL A 22 12.95 -1.18 19.33
CA VAL A 22 13.72 -0.21 18.54
C VAL A 22 13.48 -0.47 17.05
N TYR A 23 13.55 -1.73 16.63
CA TYR A 23 13.29 -2.10 15.23
C TYR A 23 11.84 -1.82 14.83
N ARG A 24 10.86 -2.14 15.70
CA ARG A 24 9.45 -1.81 15.44
C ARG A 24 9.21 -0.31 15.33
N LEU A 25 9.91 0.50 16.12
CA LEU A 25 9.80 1.95 16.05
C LEU A 25 10.49 2.51 14.79
N GLY A 26 11.66 1.97 14.44
CA GLY A 26 12.32 2.29 13.18
C GLY A 26 11.45 1.95 11.97
N GLU A 27 10.86 0.76 11.95
CA GLU A 27 9.89 0.35 10.94
C GLU A 27 8.69 1.29 10.88
N ALA A 28 8.12 1.66 12.04
CA ALA A 28 6.94 2.52 12.13
C ALA A 28 7.11 3.87 11.39
N PHE A 29 8.33 4.42 11.42
CA PHE A 29 8.64 5.72 10.83
C PHE A 29 9.47 5.63 9.54
N GLY A 30 9.95 4.45 9.14
CA GLY A 30 10.87 4.29 8.01
C GLY A 30 12.30 4.74 8.32
N LEU A 31 12.77 4.49 9.53
CA LEU A 31 14.07 4.91 10.06
C LEU A 31 14.96 3.72 10.44
N LYS A 32 16.26 3.96 10.46
CA LYS A 32 17.28 3.05 10.98
C LYS A 32 17.88 3.64 12.26
N ALA A 33 18.07 2.79 13.26
CA ALA A 33 18.68 3.16 14.54
C ALA A 33 20.18 2.83 14.56
N SER A 34 20.98 3.66 15.23
CA SER A 34 22.38 3.41 15.57
C SER A 34 22.72 3.90 16.98
N THR A 35 23.84 3.42 17.51
CA THR A 35 24.47 3.96 18.73
C THR A 35 25.97 3.66 18.70
N TYR A 36 26.75 4.36 19.53
CA TYR A 36 28.21 4.24 19.57
C TYR A 36 28.76 4.33 21.00
N PRO A 37 30.03 3.95 21.24
CA PRO A 37 30.64 4.02 22.57
C PRO A 37 30.62 5.45 23.14
N GLY A 38 30.19 5.61 24.40
CA GLY A 38 30.10 6.92 25.06
C GLY A 38 28.78 7.65 24.81
N HIS A 39 27.86 7.08 24.04
CA HIS A 39 26.61 7.73 23.63
C HIS A 39 25.62 7.89 24.79
N GLN A 40 25.62 9.08 25.40
CA GLN A 40 24.79 9.45 26.56
C GLN A 40 24.92 8.49 27.76
N GLU A 41 26.11 7.94 27.98
CA GLU A 41 26.42 7.01 29.09
C GLU A 41 26.58 7.68 30.45
N THR A 42 26.44 9.01 30.52
CA THR A 42 26.65 9.78 31.75
C THR A 42 25.49 9.66 32.72
N ASP A 43 25.81 9.74 34.01
CA ASP A 43 24.84 9.79 35.11
C ASP A 43 24.40 11.24 35.37
N ARG A 44 23.48 11.73 34.53
CA ARG A 44 22.95 13.11 34.63
C ARG A 44 22.08 13.26 35.88
N ILE A 45 22.21 14.40 36.55
CA ILE A 45 21.49 14.72 37.81
C ILE A 45 20.43 15.82 37.60
N GLU A 46 20.16 16.16 36.35
CA GLU A 46 19.20 17.20 35.99
C GLU A 46 17.75 16.72 36.11
N ALA A 47 16.83 17.64 36.35
CA ALA A 47 15.41 17.33 36.47
C ALA A 47 14.87 16.64 35.20
N GLY A 48 14.10 15.57 35.38
CA GLY A 48 13.52 14.79 34.28
C GLY A 48 14.45 13.75 33.63
N PHE A 49 15.72 13.65 34.06
CA PHE A 49 16.64 12.58 33.64
C PHE A 49 16.70 11.49 34.72
N ALA A 50 16.48 10.23 34.35
CA ALA A 50 16.61 9.14 35.31
C ALA A 50 18.08 8.85 35.60
N ARG A 51 18.41 8.57 36.86
CA ARG A 51 19.77 8.17 37.29
C ARG A 51 20.30 7.01 36.43
N ASN A 52 21.58 7.06 36.09
CA ASN A 52 22.29 6.06 35.29
C ASN A 52 23.64 5.67 35.93
N PRO A 53 23.68 5.21 37.20
CA PRO A 53 24.94 4.91 37.88
C PRO A 53 25.72 3.76 37.23
N GLN A 54 25.05 2.88 36.47
CA GLN A 54 25.68 1.81 35.69
C GLN A 54 26.24 2.29 34.35
N ARG A 55 26.10 3.57 34.03
CA ARG A 55 26.59 4.18 32.78
C ARG A 55 26.10 3.49 31.52
N LEU A 56 24.86 3.02 31.52
CA LEU A 56 24.26 2.36 30.35
C LEU A 56 24.21 3.33 29.16
N ASN A 57 24.45 2.82 27.97
CA ASN A 57 24.24 3.56 26.73
C ASN A 57 22.74 3.72 26.49
N ARG A 58 22.25 4.95 26.63
CA ARG A 58 20.82 5.29 26.62
C ARG A 58 20.40 6.09 25.39
N ALA A 59 21.34 6.41 24.51
CA ALA A 59 21.04 7.15 23.31
C ALA A 59 20.89 6.26 22.08
N ILE A 60 20.04 6.75 21.18
CA ILE A 60 19.81 6.18 19.86
C ILE A 60 19.73 7.34 18.90
N ASP A 61 20.52 7.25 17.83
CA ASP A 61 20.41 8.12 16.67
C ASP A 61 19.57 7.43 15.60
N TRP A 62 18.63 8.16 15.03
CA TRP A 62 17.66 7.65 14.05
C TRP A 62 17.83 8.38 12.73
N THR A 63 18.10 7.66 11.64
CA THR A 63 18.30 8.25 10.30
C THR A 63 17.36 7.63 9.25
N GLY A 64 17.05 8.40 8.21
CA GLY A 64 16.20 8.02 7.09
C GLY A 64 15.85 9.24 6.22
N PRO A 65 14.79 9.19 5.41
CA PRO A 65 14.29 10.37 4.68
C PRO A 65 13.97 11.54 5.63
N VAL A 66 14.22 12.79 5.18
CA VAL A 66 14.04 13.99 6.03
C VAL A 66 12.60 14.16 6.53
N ASP A 67 11.61 13.83 5.71
CA ASP A 67 10.19 13.86 6.08
C ASP A 67 9.86 12.78 7.13
N ALA A 68 10.48 11.61 7.05
CA ALA A 68 10.35 10.55 8.05
C ALA A 68 10.96 10.95 9.40
N MET A 69 12.16 11.54 9.37
CA MET A 69 12.81 12.08 10.57
C MET A 69 11.99 13.20 11.22
N GLN A 70 11.41 14.10 10.40
CA GLN A 70 10.52 15.14 10.89
C GLN A 70 9.29 14.57 11.60
N ARG A 71 8.61 13.59 11.00
CA ARG A 71 7.45 12.91 11.62
C ARG A 71 7.82 12.22 12.92
N PHE A 72 8.98 11.57 12.96
CA PHE A 72 9.46 10.89 14.16
C PHE A 72 9.81 11.86 15.29
N ALA A 73 10.48 12.96 14.97
CA ALA A 73 10.79 14.00 15.95
C ALA A 73 9.50 14.61 16.55
N GLU A 74 8.51 14.92 15.73
CA GLU A 74 7.19 15.40 16.18
C GLU A 74 6.46 14.38 17.04
N TYR A 75 6.55 13.09 16.69
CA TYR A 75 6.02 12.03 17.54
C TYR A 75 6.71 12.01 18.91
N CYS A 76 8.04 12.00 18.94
CA CYS A 76 8.80 12.05 20.18
C CYS A 76 8.45 13.28 21.05
N LEU A 77 8.17 14.43 20.42
CA LEU A 77 7.66 15.62 21.10
C LEU A 77 6.26 15.43 21.70
N SER A 78 5.36 14.74 20.98
CA SER A 78 4.01 14.43 21.46
C SER A 78 4.01 13.52 22.70
N ILE A 79 4.98 12.60 22.78
CA ILE A 79 5.17 11.68 23.91
C ILE A 79 6.32 12.10 24.83
N ARG A 80 6.75 13.38 24.78
CA ARG A 80 7.96 13.91 25.46
C ARG A 80 8.13 13.50 26.92
N GLY A 81 7.04 13.29 27.67
CA GLY A 81 7.11 12.77 29.04
C GLY A 81 7.72 11.37 29.18
N SER A 82 7.96 10.66 28.08
CA SER A 82 8.64 9.36 28.02
C SER A 82 10.11 9.47 27.60
N LEU A 83 10.59 10.67 27.27
CA LEU A 83 11.93 10.93 26.74
C LEU A 83 12.71 11.87 27.67
N GLU A 84 14.00 11.61 27.80
CA GLU A 84 14.93 12.47 28.55
C GLU A 84 15.50 13.55 27.62
N GLN A 85 15.81 13.19 26.38
CA GLN A 85 16.36 14.09 25.36
C GLN A 85 15.82 13.76 23.98
N VAL A 86 15.52 14.80 23.19
CA VAL A 86 15.29 14.73 21.75
C VAL A 86 15.94 15.94 21.10
N ILE A 87 16.74 15.76 20.06
CA ILE A 87 17.34 16.86 19.29
C ILE A 87 17.17 16.57 17.80
N TRP A 88 16.56 17.50 17.08
CA TRP A 88 16.39 17.46 15.64
C TRP A 88 16.26 18.87 15.07
N GLN A 89 16.91 19.14 13.94
CA GLN A 89 16.65 20.29 13.10
C GLN A 89 16.45 19.86 11.66
N ASN A 90 15.30 20.21 11.10
CA ASN A 90 15.00 19.93 9.71
C ASN A 90 15.92 20.75 8.78
N PRO A 91 16.75 20.13 7.92
CA PRO A 91 17.66 20.86 7.04
C PRO A 91 16.94 21.68 5.96
N ASN A 92 15.73 21.26 5.55
CA ASN A 92 14.99 21.89 4.47
C ASN A 92 14.18 23.11 4.93
N THR A 93 13.75 23.12 6.20
CA THR A 93 12.81 24.14 6.72
C THR A 93 13.35 24.91 7.91
N GLY A 94 14.46 24.47 8.51
CA GLY A 94 14.99 25.01 9.76
C GLY A 94 14.16 24.68 11.00
N ARG A 95 13.04 23.96 10.86
CA ARG A 95 12.15 23.59 11.98
C ARG A 95 12.89 22.73 13.00
N ARG A 96 12.76 23.07 14.27
CA ARG A 96 13.45 22.40 15.39
C ARG A 96 12.47 21.59 16.22
N VAL A 97 12.96 20.47 16.75
CA VAL A 97 12.33 19.73 17.84
C VAL A 97 13.37 19.51 18.93
N GLY A 98 13.06 20.00 20.13
CA GLY A 98 13.89 19.85 21.31
C GLY A 98 13.08 19.33 22.48
N VAL A 99 13.53 18.25 23.11
CA VAL A 99 13.00 17.78 24.40
C VAL A 99 14.14 17.69 25.40
N ALA A 100 13.96 18.24 26.59
CA ALA A 100 14.92 18.13 27.71
C ALA A 100 14.16 17.84 29.01
N GLY A 101 14.49 16.74 29.69
CA GLY A 101 13.85 16.35 30.94
C GLY A 101 12.32 16.17 30.81
N GLY A 102 11.86 15.75 29.63
CA GLY A 102 10.44 15.63 29.29
C GLY A 102 9.71 16.93 28.98
N GLN A 103 10.40 18.07 28.94
CA GLN A 103 9.83 19.37 28.56
C GLN A 103 10.10 19.70 27.09
N ASP A 104 9.16 20.41 26.46
CA ASP A 104 9.37 20.98 25.12
C ASP A 104 10.29 22.20 25.24
N VAL A 105 11.45 22.12 24.59
CA VAL A 105 12.46 23.18 24.54
C VAL A 105 12.74 23.64 23.10
N SER A 106 11.88 23.27 22.14
CA SER A 106 12.05 23.49 20.70
C SER A 106 12.23 24.97 20.33
N THR A 107 11.61 25.88 21.08
CA THR A 107 11.65 27.34 20.88
C THR A 107 12.59 28.07 21.83
N THR A 108 13.31 27.33 22.67
CA THR A 108 14.25 27.90 23.65
C THR A 108 15.70 27.82 23.17
N GLY A 109 16.61 28.47 23.90
CA GLY A 109 18.05 28.36 23.66
C GLY A 109 18.70 27.05 24.13
N TYR A 110 17.96 26.11 24.72
CA TYR A 110 18.54 24.95 25.42
C TYR A 110 19.49 24.11 24.54
N TYR A 111 19.12 23.85 23.28
CA TYR A 111 19.97 23.14 22.30
C TYR A 111 20.49 24.07 21.19
N GLY A 112 20.60 25.38 21.45
CA GLY A 112 20.94 26.38 20.43
C GLY A 112 22.22 26.07 19.65
N ALA A 113 23.25 25.56 20.35
CA ALA A 113 24.53 25.17 19.77
C ALA A 113 24.51 23.77 19.12
N ASP A 114 23.57 22.91 19.50
CA ASP A 114 23.54 21.51 19.08
C ASP A 114 22.71 21.29 17.80
N TYR A 115 21.70 22.11 17.55
CA TYR A 115 20.77 21.92 16.42
C TYR A 115 21.47 21.79 15.05
N GLY A 116 22.55 22.55 14.82
CA GLY A 116 23.30 22.47 13.56
C GLY A 116 23.92 21.11 13.28
N GLY A 117 24.25 20.34 14.33
CA GLY A 117 24.80 18.99 14.23
C GLY A 117 23.76 17.87 14.16
N HIS A 118 22.46 18.19 14.19
CA HIS A 118 21.35 17.22 14.26
C HIS A 118 20.38 17.39 13.09
N GLN A 119 20.94 17.46 11.88
CA GLN A 119 20.20 17.65 10.63
C GLN A 119 20.10 16.37 9.77
N ASP A 120 20.96 15.39 10.04
CA ASP A 120 21.07 14.10 9.35
C ASP A 120 20.54 12.92 10.19
N HIS A 121 20.21 13.17 11.46
CA HIS A 121 19.61 12.20 12.36
C HIS A 121 18.76 12.88 13.44
N VAL A 122 17.74 12.18 13.94
CA VAL A 122 17.05 12.52 15.20
C VAL A 122 17.81 11.86 16.34
N HIS A 123 18.32 12.64 17.28
CA HIS A 123 18.97 12.10 18.48
C HIS A 123 17.92 11.91 19.59
N THR A 124 17.99 10.79 20.31
CA THR A 124 17.11 10.51 21.46
C THR A 124 17.90 9.97 22.65
N ARG A 125 17.44 10.28 23.88
CA ARG A 125 17.86 9.62 25.12
C ARG A 125 16.64 9.23 25.95
N GLN A 126 16.66 8.02 26.50
CA GLN A 126 15.56 7.49 27.31
C GLN A 126 16.03 6.42 28.31
N SER A 127 15.31 6.27 29.42
CA SER A 127 15.54 5.22 30.44
C SER A 127 14.51 4.11 30.42
N LYS A 128 13.53 4.20 29.51
CA LYS A 128 12.47 3.21 29.27
C LYS A 128 12.28 3.06 27.75
N PRO A 129 11.67 1.96 27.27
CA PRO A 129 11.29 1.85 25.87
C PRO A 129 10.45 3.05 25.43
N ILE A 130 10.78 3.62 24.27
CA ILE A 130 9.94 4.66 23.67
C ILE A 130 8.60 3.98 23.32
N PRO A 131 7.45 4.52 23.79
CA PRO A 131 6.15 3.97 23.42
C PRO A 131 6.02 3.86 21.90
N LEU A 132 5.49 2.75 21.43
CA LEU A 132 5.03 2.69 20.04
C LEU A 132 3.79 3.60 19.92
N PRO A 133 3.61 4.32 18.81
CA PRO A 133 2.48 5.22 18.68
C PRO A 133 1.19 4.40 18.73
N LYS A 134 0.27 4.76 19.63
CA LYS A 134 -1.10 4.22 19.65
C LYS A 134 -1.75 4.69 18.35
N GLU A 135 -1.89 3.78 17.38
CA GLU A 135 -2.25 4.06 15.98
C GLU A 135 -1.17 4.66 15.06
N ALA A 136 0.14 4.46 15.30
CA ALA A 136 1.01 4.44 14.12
C ALA A 136 0.80 3.11 13.44
N ALA A 137 -0.05 3.14 12.41
CA ALA A 137 0.37 2.47 11.20
C ALA A 137 1.84 2.85 11.01
N VAL A 138 2.73 1.84 11.01
CA VAL A 138 3.82 1.82 10.03
C VAL A 138 3.35 2.64 8.85
N SER A 139 4.04 3.74 8.53
CA SER A 139 3.77 4.44 7.27
C SER A 139 4.12 3.45 6.17
N ASN A 140 3.19 2.54 5.90
CA ASN A 140 3.14 1.66 4.78
C ASN A 140 2.96 2.48 3.50
N ARG A 141 2.70 3.81 3.61
CA ARG A 141 2.71 4.77 2.51
C ARG A 141 3.84 4.41 1.53
N PRO A 142 3.51 3.94 0.33
CA PRO A 142 4.50 3.63 -0.68
C PRO A 142 5.26 4.90 -1.09
N ALA A 143 6.44 4.72 -1.68
CA ALA A 143 7.20 5.85 -2.22
C ALA A 143 6.53 6.35 -3.51
N PHE A 144 6.05 7.60 -3.50
CA PHE A 144 5.54 8.31 -4.67
C PHE A 144 5.66 9.81 -4.48
N ASN A 145 5.81 10.53 -5.59
CA ASN A 145 5.71 11.97 -5.65
C ASN A 145 4.23 12.36 -5.73
N GLU A 146 3.80 13.33 -4.92
CA GLU A 146 2.41 13.80 -4.84
C GLU A 146 2.43 15.33 -4.88
N PHE A 147 1.70 15.93 -5.82
CA PHE A 147 1.54 17.38 -5.91
C PHE A 147 0.22 17.78 -6.56
N PRO A 148 -0.32 18.97 -6.26
CA PRO A 148 -1.61 19.38 -6.79
C PRO A 148 -1.52 20.06 -8.18
N VAL A 149 -2.51 19.75 -9.03
CA VAL A 149 -2.89 20.52 -10.22
C VAL A 149 -4.42 20.64 -10.22
N TRP A 150 -4.93 21.62 -9.47
CA TRP A 150 -6.36 21.75 -9.23
C TRP A 150 -7.16 22.09 -10.50
N SER A 151 -8.14 21.25 -10.82
CA SER A 151 -9.07 21.41 -11.94
C SER A 151 -10.33 22.17 -11.53
N LYS A 152 -10.83 23.01 -12.45
CA LYS A 152 -12.12 23.70 -12.32
C LYS A 152 -13.32 22.79 -12.57
N ASN A 153 -13.11 21.61 -13.18
CA ASN A 153 -14.16 20.68 -13.58
C ASN A 153 -14.58 19.83 -12.37
N ASN A 154 -15.42 20.40 -11.51
CA ASN A 154 -15.90 19.72 -10.32
C ASN A 154 -17.24 20.32 -9.87
N SER A 155 -17.90 19.64 -8.94
CA SER A 155 -19.16 20.10 -8.37
C SER A 155 -19.28 19.75 -6.89
N SER A 156 -20.22 20.38 -6.20
CA SER A 156 -20.57 19.97 -4.84
C SER A 156 -21.12 18.53 -4.83
N ARG A 157 -20.85 17.77 -3.78
CA ARG A 157 -21.41 16.43 -3.62
C ARG A 157 -22.90 16.49 -3.26
N SER A 158 -23.70 15.69 -3.92
CA SER A 158 -25.12 15.45 -3.61
C SER A 158 -25.39 14.10 -2.92
N ALA A 159 -24.35 13.31 -2.67
CA ALA A 159 -24.46 11.99 -2.05
C ALA A 159 -23.30 11.73 -1.07
N LYS A 160 -23.50 10.79 -0.13
CA LYS A 160 -22.42 10.27 0.71
C LYS A 160 -21.42 9.53 -0.18
N VAL A 161 -20.13 9.77 0.03
CA VAL A 161 -19.06 9.01 -0.62
C VAL A 161 -19.05 7.58 -0.07
N ASP A 162 -19.22 6.61 -0.96
CA ASP A 162 -19.24 5.19 -0.63
C ASP A 162 -18.48 4.31 -1.64
N ALA A 163 -17.83 4.93 -2.63
CA ALA A 163 -17.11 4.23 -3.67
C ALA A 163 -15.78 4.90 -4.05
N PHE A 164 -14.83 4.09 -4.53
CA PHE A 164 -13.61 4.53 -5.21
C PHE A 164 -13.52 3.82 -6.56
N PHE A 165 -13.47 4.55 -7.66
CA PHE A 165 -13.43 3.98 -9.01
C PHE A 165 -12.09 4.21 -9.71
N LEU A 166 -11.58 3.12 -10.29
CA LEU A 166 -10.42 3.07 -11.15
C LEU A 166 -10.82 3.33 -12.61
N HIS A 167 -10.00 4.13 -13.31
CA HIS A 167 -10.19 4.52 -14.70
C HIS A 167 -8.92 4.33 -15.51
N THR A 168 -9.05 4.16 -16.83
CA THR A 168 -7.94 4.30 -17.77
C THR A 168 -8.04 5.63 -18.52
N GLN A 169 -6.95 6.06 -19.15
CA GLN A 169 -6.94 7.32 -19.90
C GLN A 169 -7.39 7.15 -21.36
N GLU A 170 -7.16 5.97 -21.95
CA GLU A 170 -7.36 5.68 -23.39
C GLU A 170 -6.51 6.55 -24.33
N GLY A 171 -5.37 7.03 -23.84
CA GLY A 171 -4.46 7.88 -24.59
C GLY A 171 -3.26 8.33 -23.74
N GLY A 172 -2.41 9.19 -24.30
CA GLY A 172 -1.21 9.69 -23.63
C GLY A 172 -0.11 8.63 -23.49
N GLY A 173 0.74 8.80 -22.47
CA GLY A 173 1.89 7.95 -22.17
C GLY A 173 3.15 8.75 -21.81
N GLY A 174 4.24 8.03 -21.53
CA GLY A 174 5.53 8.59 -21.13
C GLY A 174 5.64 8.91 -19.63
N ASP A 175 6.81 9.35 -19.20
CA ASP A 175 7.16 9.50 -17.78
C ASP A 175 6.38 10.58 -17.04
N ALA A 176 5.85 11.57 -17.78
CA ALA A 176 5.04 12.67 -17.25
C ALA A 176 3.53 12.47 -17.46
N ALA A 177 3.06 11.25 -17.75
CA ALA A 177 1.67 11.00 -18.14
C ALA A 177 0.63 11.54 -17.15
N ALA A 178 0.83 11.35 -15.84
CA ALA A 178 -0.08 11.86 -14.81
C ALA A 178 -0.24 13.40 -14.87
N GLU A 179 0.87 14.13 -14.85
CA GLU A 179 0.86 15.59 -14.91
C GLU A 179 0.29 16.11 -16.23
N ASN A 180 0.61 15.46 -17.35
CA ASN A 180 0.08 15.82 -18.66
C ASN A 180 -1.44 15.66 -18.73
N LEU A 181 -1.97 14.55 -18.20
CA LEU A 181 -3.42 14.34 -18.13
C LEU A 181 -4.09 15.39 -17.22
N ALA A 182 -3.53 15.63 -16.04
CA ALA A 182 -4.05 16.64 -15.11
C ALA A 182 -4.11 18.04 -15.74
N LYS A 183 -3.04 18.47 -16.42
CA LYS A 183 -2.98 19.75 -17.14
C LYS A 183 -3.98 19.83 -18.28
N TRP A 184 -4.18 18.72 -19.01
CA TRP A 184 -5.09 18.67 -20.15
C TRP A 184 -6.53 19.00 -19.75
N PHE A 185 -7.04 18.47 -18.63
CA PHE A 185 -8.40 18.78 -18.17
C PHE A 185 -8.49 19.89 -17.12
N GLN A 186 -7.37 20.50 -16.71
CA GLN A 186 -7.33 21.46 -15.60
C GLN A 186 -8.34 22.61 -15.76
N ASN A 187 -8.45 23.16 -16.97
CA ASN A 187 -9.27 24.35 -17.26
C ASN A 187 -10.25 24.15 -18.44
N ALA A 188 -10.35 22.94 -18.98
CA ALA A 188 -11.10 22.63 -20.20
C ALA A 188 -11.55 21.16 -20.22
N ASN A 189 -12.16 20.71 -21.32
CA ASN A 189 -12.51 19.31 -21.62
C ASN A 189 -13.61 18.67 -20.74
N GLU A 190 -14.21 19.43 -19.81
CA GLU A 190 -15.40 19.05 -19.02
C GLU A 190 -15.31 17.66 -18.35
N VAL A 191 -14.09 17.24 -18.01
CA VAL A 191 -13.76 15.97 -17.35
C VAL A 191 -12.75 16.23 -16.25
N SER A 192 -12.73 15.40 -15.23
CA SER A 192 -11.67 15.42 -14.22
C SER A 192 -11.59 14.09 -13.49
N TYR A 193 -10.58 13.95 -12.65
CA TYR A 193 -10.46 12.89 -11.65
C TYR A 193 -10.05 13.52 -10.33
N HIS A 194 -10.13 12.78 -9.23
CA HIS A 194 -9.51 13.22 -7.98
C HIS A 194 -8.00 13.04 -8.04
N TYR A 195 -7.58 11.91 -8.62
CA TYR A 195 -6.18 11.55 -8.81
C TYR A 195 -5.91 11.17 -10.26
N THR A 196 -4.79 11.64 -10.80
CA THR A 196 -4.14 10.99 -11.94
C THR A 196 -2.83 10.39 -11.48
N ILE A 197 -2.50 9.18 -11.94
CA ILE A 197 -1.31 8.45 -11.50
C ILE A 197 -0.59 7.79 -12.67
N SER A 198 0.74 7.78 -12.65
CA SER A 198 1.56 7.02 -13.60
C SER A 198 2.87 6.57 -12.96
N GLN A 199 3.39 5.44 -13.42
CA GLN A 199 4.75 4.98 -13.13
C GLN A 199 5.66 5.27 -14.33
N ALA A 200 6.73 6.04 -14.09
CA ALA A 200 7.76 6.36 -15.06
C ALA A 200 8.72 5.18 -15.31
N ALA A 201 9.52 5.27 -16.36
CA ALA A 201 10.48 4.25 -16.77
C ALA A 201 11.57 3.96 -15.71
N ASP A 202 11.94 4.96 -14.90
CA ASP A 202 12.84 4.81 -13.75
C ASP A 202 12.18 4.10 -12.55
N GLY A 203 10.89 3.79 -12.66
CA GLY A 203 10.08 3.17 -11.63
C GLY A 203 9.62 4.13 -10.54
N GLY A 204 9.79 5.44 -10.70
CA GLY A 204 9.15 6.46 -9.87
C GLY A 204 7.64 6.52 -10.14
N VAL A 205 6.85 6.77 -9.10
CA VAL A 205 5.40 6.96 -9.24
C VAL A 205 5.06 8.42 -8.97
N THR A 206 4.27 9.01 -9.86
CA THR A 206 3.73 10.36 -9.71
C THR A 206 2.23 10.29 -9.56
N VAL A 207 1.72 10.92 -8.50
CA VAL A 207 0.31 11.18 -8.24
C VAL A 207 0.08 12.68 -8.36
N VAL A 208 -0.95 13.08 -9.08
CA VAL A 208 -1.37 14.47 -9.16
C VAL A 208 -2.77 14.62 -8.59
N ASP A 209 -2.90 15.48 -7.58
CA ASP A 209 -4.19 15.81 -6.95
C ASP A 209 -4.91 16.83 -7.84
N CYS A 210 -6.04 16.41 -8.39
CA CYS A 210 -6.73 17.13 -9.46
C CYS A 210 -8.04 17.76 -8.99
N VAL A 211 -8.76 17.10 -8.09
CA VAL A 211 -9.97 17.62 -7.45
C VAL A 211 -9.92 17.23 -5.98
N ASP A 212 -10.19 18.19 -5.09
CA ASP A 212 -10.32 17.91 -3.66
C ASP A 212 -11.38 16.82 -3.45
N THR A 213 -11.04 15.77 -2.70
CA THR A 213 -11.95 14.63 -2.49
C THR A 213 -13.24 15.03 -1.77
N ASP A 214 -13.32 16.19 -1.12
CA ASP A 214 -14.56 16.70 -0.53
C ASP A 214 -15.54 17.24 -1.60
N ARG A 215 -15.09 17.38 -2.85
CA ARG A 215 -15.92 17.74 -4.02
C ARG A 215 -16.06 16.56 -4.97
N ALA A 216 -17.06 16.58 -5.84
CA ALA A 216 -17.23 15.57 -6.88
C ALA A 216 -16.41 15.94 -8.13
N SER A 217 -15.52 15.04 -8.57
CA SER A 217 -14.94 15.09 -9.92
C SER A 217 -15.97 14.74 -10.99
N TRP A 218 -15.72 15.12 -12.24
CA TRP A 218 -16.57 14.80 -13.39
C TRP A 218 -15.93 13.65 -14.17
N SER A 219 -16.14 12.42 -13.70
CA SER A 219 -15.40 11.23 -14.18
C SER A 219 -16.29 10.07 -14.63
N VAL A 220 -17.47 9.95 -14.02
CA VAL A 220 -18.23 8.69 -13.97
C VAL A 220 -19.75 8.93 -13.86
N LEU A 221 -20.25 9.88 -14.66
CA LEU A 221 -21.68 10.10 -14.88
C LEU A 221 -22.47 10.28 -13.56
N SER A 222 -23.59 9.55 -13.38
CA SER A 222 -24.43 9.64 -12.19
C SER A 222 -23.72 9.28 -10.88
N ALA A 223 -22.58 8.57 -10.95
CA ALA A 223 -21.83 8.16 -9.77
C ALA A 223 -20.84 9.21 -9.25
N ASN A 224 -20.66 10.34 -9.96
CA ASN A 224 -19.72 11.41 -9.58
C ASN A 224 -19.84 11.85 -8.10
N SER A 225 -21.06 12.06 -7.62
CA SER A 225 -21.29 12.61 -6.28
C SER A 225 -20.97 11.62 -5.15
N ARG A 226 -21.03 10.31 -5.42
CA ARG A 226 -20.82 9.23 -4.44
C ARG A 226 -19.43 8.60 -4.49
N SER A 227 -18.57 9.01 -5.43
CA SER A 227 -17.28 8.36 -5.63
C SER A 227 -16.07 9.28 -5.50
N ILE A 228 -14.95 8.64 -5.16
CA ILE A 228 -13.61 9.08 -5.50
C ILE A 228 -13.21 8.41 -6.82
N ASN A 229 -12.41 9.08 -7.64
CA ASN A 229 -12.08 8.64 -9.00
C ASN A 229 -10.59 8.82 -9.25
N LEU A 230 -9.89 7.75 -9.60
CA LEU A 230 -8.47 7.73 -9.93
C LEU A 230 -8.28 7.20 -11.35
N CYS A 231 -7.53 7.94 -12.16
CA CYS A 231 -7.19 7.54 -13.52
C CYS A 231 -5.71 7.14 -13.62
N PHE A 232 -5.45 5.93 -14.11
CA PHE A 232 -4.11 5.52 -14.52
C PHE A 232 -3.75 6.21 -15.84
N ALA A 233 -2.95 7.26 -15.79
CA ALA A 233 -2.56 8.03 -16.96
C ALA A 233 -1.66 7.20 -17.90
N GLY A 234 -1.88 7.34 -19.21
CA GLY A 234 -1.22 6.55 -20.25
C GLY A 234 -1.76 5.14 -20.43
N SER A 235 -2.74 4.71 -19.63
CA SER A 235 -3.28 3.35 -19.67
C SER A 235 -4.45 3.18 -20.64
N ARG A 236 -4.73 1.92 -21.00
CA ARG A 236 -5.83 1.52 -21.88
C ARG A 236 -6.53 0.31 -21.28
N SER A 237 -7.86 0.26 -21.36
CA SER A 237 -8.66 -0.92 -21.00
C SER A 237 -8.30 -2.16 -21.83
N SER A 238 -7.72 -1.97 -23.02
CA SER A 238 -7.23 -3.07 -23.86
C SER A 238 -5.91 -3.68 -23.40
N TRP A 239 -5.26 -3.14 -22.36
CA TRP A 239 -3.97 -3.63 -21.90
C TRP A 239 -4.04 -5.07 -21.39
N SER A 240 -3.03 -5.85 -21.76
CA SER A 240 -2.83 -7.17 -21.19
C SER A 240 -2.43 -7.05 -19.72
N ARG A 241 -2.56 -8.15 -18.96
CA ARG A 241 -2.02 -8.21 -17.60
C ARG A 241 -0.53 -7.86 -17.54
N ALA A 242 0.25 -8.31 -18.51
CA ALA A 242 1.68 -8.01 -18.56
C ALA A 242 1.96 -6.51 -18.74
N ASP A 243 1.13 -5.80 -19.49
CA ASP A 243 1.24 -4.35 -19.64
C ASP A 243 0.87 -3.63 -18.34
N TRP A 244 -0.20 -4.04 -17.69
CA TRP A 244 -0.57 -3.51 -16.37
C TRP A 244 0.51 -3.73 -15.30
N LEU A 245 1.17 -4.89 -15.31
CA LEU A 245 2.22 -5.19 -14.34
C LEU A 245 3.48 -4.33 -14.53
N LYS A 246 3.67 -3.68 -15.68
CA LYS A 246 4.70 -2.64 -15.84
C LYS A 246 4.40 -1.41 -14.97
N GLN A 247 3.14 -1.22 -14.59
CA GLN A 247 2.63 -0.14 -13.71
C GLN A 247 2.35 -0.64 -12.28
N ALA A 248 2.94 -1.77 -11.85
CA ALA A 248 2.64 -2.39 -10.56
C ALA A 248 2.85 -1.47 -9.34
N LYS A 249 3.80 -0.54 -9.39
CA LYS A 249 4.00 0.43 -8.29
C LYS A 249 2.89 1.48 -8.27
N ALA A 250 2.42 1.94 -9.43
CA ALA A 250 1.25 2.81 -9.49
C ALA A 250 -0.01 2.10 -8.98
N ILE A 251 -0.17 0.79 -9.27
CA ILE A 251 -1.27 -0.01 -8.73
C ILE A 251 -1.21 -0.11 -7.20
N ASP A 252 -0.03 -0.34 -6.63
CA ASP A 252 0.17 -0.37 -5.17
C ASP A 252 -0.12 1.01 -4.52
N VAL A 253 0.32 2.12 -5.14
CA VAL A 253 0.01 3.48 -4.68
C VAL A 253 -1.48 3.80 -4.78
N ALA A 254 -2.15 3.39 -5.86
CA ALA A 254 -3.60 3.56 -6.02
C ALA A 254 -4.39 2.82 -4.92
N ALA A 255 -3.93 1.62 -4.53
CA ALA A 255 -4.53 0.87 -3.42
C ALA A 255 -4.35 1.60 -2.08
N TYR A 256 -3.18 2.17 -1.84
CA TYR A 256 -2.92 3.00 -0.65
C TYR A 256 -3.88 4.21 -0.59
N LEU A 257 -4.04 4.94 -1.70
CA LEU A 257 -4.96 6.08 -1.78
C LEU A 257 -6.42 5.65 -1.56
N ALA A 258 -6.84 4.54 -2.17
CA ALA A 258 -8.19 4.01 -2.01
C ALA A 258 -8.51 3.66 -0.54
N VAL A 259 -7.57 3.04 0.18
CA VAL A 259 -7.73 2.75 1.62
C VAL A 259 -7.74 4.03 2.47
N LYS A 260 -6.88 4.99 2.15
CA LYS A 260 -6.83 6.30 2.82
C LYS A 260 -8.19 7.02 2.71
N ASP A 261 -8.79 7.05 1.52
CA ASP A 261 -10.10 7.68 1.31
C ASP A 261 -11.24 6.85 1.88
N ALA A 262 -11.17 5.51 1.81
CA ALA A 262 -12.13 4.64 2.49
C ALA A 262 -12.22 4.95 3.99
N LYS A 263 -11.07 5.18 4.63
CA LYS A 263 -10.99 5.63 6.04
C LYS A 263 -11.53 7.05 6.21
N LYS A 264 -11.17 8.01 5.33
CA LYS A 264 -11.64 9.41 5.42
C LYS A 264 -13.17 9.50 5.37
N TYR A 265 -13.80 8.79 4.43
CA TYR A 265 -15.24 8.90 4.16
C TYR A 265 -16.11 7.82 4.83
N GLY A 266 -15.49 6.83 5.49
CA GLY A 266 -16.20 5.79 6.24
C GLY A 266 -16.96 4.82 5.35
N PHE A 267 -16.31 4.31 4.29
CA PHE A 267 -16.80 3.21 3.45
C PHE A 267 -15.83 2.03 3.49
N PRO A 268 -16.28 0.79 3.23
CA PRO A 268 -15.41 -0.38 3.32
C PRO A 268 -14.36 -0.39 2.19
N ALA A 269 -13.10 -0.69 2.51
CA ALA A 269 -12.04 -0.89 1.53
C ALA A 269 -12.12 -2.28 0.85
N ASN A 270 -13.31 -2.69 0.44
CA ASN A 270 -13.54 -3.98 -0.21
C ASN A 270 -13.34 -3.82 -1.71
N VAL A 271 -12.53 -4.69 -2.32
CA VAL A 271 -12.37 -4.73 -3.78
C VAL A 271 -13.54 -5.47 -4.41
N ILE A 272 -14.24 -4.81 -5.33
CA ILE A 272 -15.38 -5.32 -6.08
C ILE A 272 -14.93 -5.48 -7.54
N ALA A 273 -14.31 -6.62 -7.83
CA ALA A 273 -13.83 -6.96 -9.17
C ALA A 273 -14.95 -7.62 -10.02
N PRO A 274 -14.83 -7.66 -11.36
CA PRO A 274 -15.66 -8.50 -12.20
C PRO A 274 -15.50 -10.00 -11.87
N PRO A 275 -16.55 -10.83 -12.02
CA PRO A 275 -17.94 -10.45 -12.30
C PRO A 275 -18.59 -9.80 -11.07
N TYR A 276 -19.31 -8.69 -11.29
CA TYR A 276 -19.94 -7.95 -10.19
C TYR A 276 -21.18 -8.68 -9.67
N SER A 277 -21.31 -8.78 -8.36
CA SER A 277 -22.42 -9.46 -7.67
C SER A 277 -23.57 -8.53 -7.28
N GLY A 278 -23.48 -7.24 -7.59
CA GLY A 278 -24.52 -6.23 -7.33
C GLY A 278 -23.95 -4.91 -6.82
N ARG A 279 -24.87 -4.04 -6.35
CA ARG A 279 -24.51 -2.70 -5.87
C ARG A 279 -23.95 -2.76 -4.45
N LEU A 280 -22.63 -2.89 -4.34
CA LEU A 280 -21.89 -2.86 -3.08
C LEU A 280 -21.06 -1.56 -2.94
N PRO A 281 -20.92 -1.00 -1.73
CA PRO A 281 -19.96 0.07 -1.46
C PRO A 281 -18.53 -0.50 -1.41
N GLY A 282 -17.56 0.27 -1.88
CA GLY A 282 -16.15 -0.15 -1.91
C GLY A 282 -15.36 0.33 -3.12
N ILE A 283 -14.32 -0.42 -3.49
CA ILE A 283 -13.38 -0.05 -4.54
C ILE A 283 -13.68 -0.88 -5.78
N SER A 284 -13.90 -0.23 -6.92
CA SER A 284 -14.22 -0.89 -8.19
C SER A 284 -13.69 -0.06 -9.37
N ASP A 285 -14.24 -0.23 -10.56
CA ASP A 285 -13.84 0.47 -11.80
C ASP A 285 -15.03 1.14 -12.51
N HIS A 286 -14.80 1.87 -13.60
CA HIS A 286 -15.88 2.48 -14.37
C HIS A 286 -16.85 1.42 -14.92
N ARG A 287 -16.36 0.25 -15.32
CA ARG A 287 -17.20 -0.85 -15.82
C ARG A 287 -18.24 -1.32 -14.81
N TYR A 288 -17.98 -1.22 -13.50
CA TYR A 288 -19.01 -1.44 -12.48
C TYR A 288 -20.19 -0.46 -12.65
N VAL A 289 -19.94 0.82 -12.92
CA VAL A 289 -21.01 1.80 -13.12
C VAL A 289 -21.85 1.45 -14.36
N THR A 290 -21.19 1.10 -15.46
CA THR A 290 -21.86 0.61 -16.68
C THR A 290 -22.71 -0.63 -16.41
N LYS A 291 -22.19 -1.65 -15.71
CA LYS A 291 -22.85 -2.96 -15.58
C LYS A 291 -23.82 -3.06 -14.41
N VAL A 292 -23.53 -2.41 -13.30
CA VAL A 292 -24.31 -2.51 -12.05
C VAL A 292 -25.30 -1.37 -11.92
N LEU A 293 -24.94 -0.16 -12.35
CA LEU A 293 -25.85 0.99 -12.30
C LEU A 293 -26.59 1.22 -13.63
N GLY A 294 -26.13 0.60 -14.72
CA GLY A 294 -26.76 0.73 -16.03
C GLY A 294 -26.52 2.10 -16.67
N ASP A 295 -25.43 2.78 -16.30
CA ASP A 295 -25.12 4.15 -16.73
C ASP A 295 -23.76 4.20 -17.43
N GLY A 296 -23.75 4.71 -18.65
CA GLY A 296 -22.56 4.79 -19.51
C GLY A 296 -22.25 3.54 -20.32
N THR A 297 -21.11 3.58 -21.01
CA THR A 297 -20.64 2.52 -21.92
C THR A 297 -19.18 2.11 -21.66
N HIS A 298 -18.51 2.80 -20.75
CA HIS A 298 -17.09 2.62 -20.49
C HIS A 298 -16.80 1.27 -19.83
N THR A 299 -15.64 0.71 -20.17
CA THR A 299 -15.21 -0.62 -19.74
C THR A 299 -13.88 -0.62 -19.00
N ASP A 300 -13.41 0.53 -18.55
CA ASP A 300 -12.26 0.65 -17.65
C ASP A 300 -12.46 -0.26 -16.42
N VAL A 301 -11.45 -0.96 -15.90
CA VAL A 301 -10.02 -0.97 -16.30
C VAL A 301 -9.66 -2.10 -17.29
N GLY A 302 -10.68 -2.75 -17.83
CA GLY A 302 -10.54 -3.85 -18.78
C GLY A 302 -10.16 -5.20 -18.16
N ASP A 303 -10.29 -6.26 -18.96
CA ASP A 303 -10.15 -7.65 -18.49
C ASP A 303 -8.71 -8.03 -18.11
N GLY A 304 -7.72 -7.26 -18.57
CA GLY A 304 -6.31 -7.48 -18.24
C GLY A 304 -5.87 -6.93 -16.89
N PHE A 305 -6.67 -6.09 -16.22
CA PHE A 305 -6.26 -5.46 -14.97
C PHE A 305 -6.03 -6.52 -13.86
N PRO A 306 -4.88 -6.47 -13.13
CA PRO A 306 -4.52 -7.48 -12.15
C PRO A 306 -5.25 -7.24 -10.82
N TRP A 307 -6.55 -7.53 -10.78
CA TRP A 307 -7.41 -7.37 -9.60
C TRP A 307 -6.89 -8.09 -8.36
N ASP A 308 -6.23 -9.23 -8.51
CA ASP A 308 -5.57 -9.96 -7.43
C ASP A 308 -4.41 -9.18 -6.81
N VAL A 309 -3.59 -8.51 -7.63
CA VAL A 309 -2.48 -7.67 -7.17
C VAL A 309 -3.01 -6.43 -6.48
N PHE A 310 -4.03 -5.79 -7.06
CA PHE A 310 -4.67 -4.63 -6.45
C PHE A 310 -5.34 -4.98 -5.12
N ALA A 311 -6.08 -6.10 -5.05
CA ALA A 311 -6.71 -6.56 -3.82
C ALA A 311 -5.70 -6.93 -2.73
N ALA A 312 -4.58 -7.55 -3.08
CA ALA A 312 -3.50 -7.82 -2.15
C ALA A 312 -2.89 -6.51 -1.59
N ALA A 313 -2.71 -5.50 -2.45
CA ALA A 313 -2.25 -4.18 -2.01
C ALA A 313 -3.29 -3.47 -1.12
N VAL A 314 -4.57 -3.52 -1.45
CA VAL A 314 -5.64 -2.96 -0.60
C VAL A 314 -5.64 -3.64 0.77
N ALA A 315 -5.54 -4.98 0.83
CA ALA A 315 -5.45 -5.72 2.08
C ALA A 315 -4.22 -5.31 2.91
N LYS A 316 -3.05 -5.19 2.27
CA LYS A 316 -1.81 -4.68 2.89
C LYS A 316 -2.03 -3.31 3.54
N TYR A 317 -2.76 -2.41 2.89
CA TYR A 317 -2.97 -1.05 3.39
C TYR A 317 -4.11 -0.93 4.41
N ALA A 318 -5.13 -1.78 4.34
CA ALA A 318 -6.27 -1.78 5.25
C ALA A 318 -5.94 -2.28 6.68
N GLY A 319 -4.73 -2.79 6.93
CA GLY A 319 -4.28 -3.24 8.25
C GLY A 319 -4.91 -4.56 8.73
N GLY A 320 -5.72 -5.20 7.89
CA GLY A 320 -6.28 -6.53 8.13
C GLY A 320 -5.40 -7.60 7.50
N ALA A 321 -5.29 -8.76 8.17
CA ALA A 321 -5.09 -10.01 7.43
C ALA A 321 -6.09 -10.03 6.27
N PRO A 322 -5.70 -10.52 5.08
CA PRO A 322 -6.51 -10.40 3.87
C PRO A 322 -7.96 -10.78 4.18
N SER A 323 -8.87 -9.80 4.06
CA SER A 323 -10.27 -10.13 3.90
C SER A 323 -10.29 -11.03 2.68
N ALA A 324 -10.61 -12.30 2.90
CA ALA A 324 -10.81 -13.23 1.81
C ALA A 324 -11.70 -12.52 0.81
N LEU A 325 -11.17 -12.29 -0.39
CA LEU A 325 -12.02 -12.11 -1.56
C LEU A 325 -13.08 -13.21 -1.44
N PRO A 326 -14.39 -12.95 -1.69
CA PRO A 326 -15.23 -14.06 -2.10
C PRO A 326 -14.44 -14.79 -3.18
N PRO A 327 -14.28 -16.13 -3.05
CA PRO A 327 -13.40 -16.89 -3.93
C PRO A 327 -13.69 -16.47 -5.37
N PRO A 328 -12.66 -16.25 -6.21
CA PRO A 328 -12.89 -15.92 -7.60
C PRO A 328 -13.94 -16.89 -8.13
N ALA A 329 -14.97 -16.37 -8.81
CA ALA A 329 -15.91 -17.24 -9.52
C ALA A 329 -15.07 -18.31 -10.22
N PRO A 330 -15.31 -19.60 -9.94
CA PRO A 330 -14.34 -20.64 -10.25
C PRO A 330 -13.96 -20.50 -11.73
N PRO A 331 -12.66 -20.44 -12.07
CA PRO A 331 -12.27 -20.53 -13.47
C PRO A 331 -12.90 -21.81 -14.00
N ALA A 332 -13.52 -21.76 -15.18
CA ALA A 332 -14.00 -22.96 -15.86
C ALA A 332 -12.87 -24.00 -15.78
N LYS A 333 -13.15 -25.13 -15.10
CA LYS A 333 -12.14 -26.11 -14.72
C LYS A 333 -11.37 -26.54 -15.96
N LYS A 334 -10.11 -26.13 -16.08
CA LYS A 334 -9.14 -26.78 -16.95
C LYS A 334 -8.39 -27.80 -16.09
N PRO A 335 -8.40 -29.10 -16.44
CA PRO A 335 -7.73 -30.12 -15.66
C PRO A 335 -6.23 -29.81 -15.49
N VAL A 336 -5.74 -29.95 -14.26
CA VAL A 336 -4.31 -29.90 -13.93
C VAL A 336 -3.78 -31.33 -13.92
N ILE A 337 -2.72 -31.58 -14.68
CA ILE A 337 -2.01 -32.86 -14.69
C ILE A 337 -1.12 -32.94 -13.43
N VAL A 338 -1.35 -33.92 -12.57
CA VAL A 338 -0.56 -34.23 -11.37
C VAL A 338 0.07 -35.61 -11.57
N GLY A 339 1.39 -35.73 -11.43
CA GLY A 339 2.14 -36.96 -11.74
C GLY A 339 1.74 -38.22 -10.94
N PRO A 340 2.63 -39.21 -10.85
CA PRO A 340 2.58 -40.58 -11.42
C PRO A 340 1.23 -41.33 -11.54
N ALA A 341 0.11 -40.80 -11.05
CA ALA A 341 -1.24 -41.37 -11.27
C ALA A 341 -1.83 -40.96 -12.63
N ASP A 342 -1.61 -39.72 -13.08
CA ASP A 342 -2.09 -39.27 -14.40
C ASP A 342 -1.37 -39.99 -15.54
N ASP A 343 -0.13 -40.42 -15.32
CA ASP A 343 0.61 -41.24 -16.27
C ASP A 343 -0.10 -42.59 -16.51
N GLN A 344 -0.65 -43.23 -15.48
CA GLN A 344 -1.37 -44.50 -15.65
C GLN A 344 -2.71 -44.33 -16.39
N LEU A 345 -3.36 -43.18 -16.22
CA LEU A 345 -4.61 -42.84 -16.90
C LEU A 345 -4.42 -42.35 -18.35
N THR A 346 -3.22 -41.87 -18.70
CA THR A 346 -2.89 -41.32 -20.02
C THR A 346 -1.98 -42.21 -20.87
N MET A 347 -1.25 -43.16 -20.27
CA MET A 347 -0.41 -44.13 -20.99
C MET A 347 -1.26 -45.16 -21.75
N ARG A 348 -0.73 -45.57 -22.91
CA ARG A 348 -1.28 -46.64 -23.73
C ARG A 348 -0.56 -47.94 -23.42
N TRP A 349 -1.33 -49.01 -23.18
CA TRP A 349 -0.80 -50.29 -22.74
C TRP A 349 -1.01 -51.35 -23.81
N ASN A 350 0.05 -52.09 -24.18
CA ASN A 350 -0.04 -53.16 -25.17
C ASN A 350 -1.04 -54.25 -24.77
N MET A 351 -1.13 -54.58 -23.47
CA MET A 351 -2.09 -55.56 -22.95
C MET A 351 -3.55 -55.11 -23.09
N LEU A 352 -3.80 -53.82 -23.30
CA LEU A 352 -5.12 -53.25 -23.57
C LEU A 352 -5.35 -52.99 -25.07
N GLY A 353 -4.49 -53.55 -25.94
CA GLY A 353 -4.55 -53.31 -27.40
C GLY A 353 -4.11 -51.89 -27.78
N GLY A 354 -3.18 -51.29 -27.02
CA GLY A 354 -2.70 -49.93 -27.25
C GLY A 354 -3.65 -48.84 -26.73
N LYS A 355 -4.58 -49.18 -25.85
CA LYS A 355 -5.55 -48.25 -25.25
C LYS A 355 -5.10 -47.72 -23.89
N THR A 356 -5.65 -46.58 -23.48
CA THR A 356 -5.57 -46.13 -22.09
C THR A 356 -6.50 -46.97 -21.20
N ILE A 357 -6.31 -46.90 -19.89
CA ILE A 357 -7.21 -47.57 -18.92
C ILE A 357 -8.65 -47.03 -19.06
N VAL A 358 -8.83 -45.74 -19.33
CA VAL A 358 -10.15 -45.12 -19.50
C VAL A 358 -10.87 -45.64 -20.75
N GLU A 359 -10.17 -45.70 -21.88
CA GLU A 359 -10.71 -46.25 -23.14
C GLU A 359 -11.11 -47.72 -22.97
N ALA A 360 -10.28 -48.52 -22.30
CA ALA A 360 -10.57 -49.94 -22.06
C ALA A 360 -11.78 -50.14 -21.13
N LEU A 361 -11.91 -49.34 -20.07
CA LEU A 361 -13.05 -49.41 -19.16
C LEU A 361 -14.36 -48.98 -19.83
N ALA A 362 -14.33 -48.01 -20.74
CA ALA A 362 -15.51 -47.59 -21.49
C ALA A 362 -16.04 -48.72 -22.39
N GLU A 363 -15.15 -49.46 -23.08
CA GLU A 363 -15.56 -50.64 -23.87
C GLU A 363 -16.15 -51.76 -23.00
N VAL A 364 -15.59 -51.99 -21.82
CA VAL A 364 -16.13 -52.99 -20.86
C VAL A 364 -17.52 -52.57 -20.40
N ARG A 365 -17.73 -51.29 -20.07
CA ARG A 365 -19.03 -50.77 -19.66
C ARG A 365 -20.06 -50.88 -20.78
N ASP A 366 -19.69 -50.54 -22.01
CA ASP A 366 -20.57 -50.69 -23.18
C ASP A 366 -20.99 -52.15 -23.38
N LYS A 367 -20.07 -53.08 -23.20
CA LYS A 367 -20.35 -54.50 -23.31
C LYS A 367 -21.26 -55.03 -22.19
N LEU A 368 -21.03 -54.62 -20.95
CA LEU A 368 -21.74 -55.13 -19.77
C LEU A 368 -23.09 -54.45 -19.55
N CYS A 369 -23.17 -53.15 -19.82
CA CYS A 369 -24.31 -52.31 -19.50
C CYS A 369 -25.11 -51.85 -20.72
N GLY A 370 -24.69 -52.23 -21.94
CA GLY A 370 -25.34 -51.79 -23.19
C GLY A 370 -25.23 -50.28 -23.43
N THR A 371 -24.25 -49.62 -22.81
CA THR A 371 -23.97 -48.20 -23.02
C THR A 371 -23.24 -47.97 -24.35
N ASN A 372 -23.06 -46.70 -24.72
CA ASN A 372 -22.28 -46.31 -25.91
C ASN A 372 -21.33 -45.17 -25.54
N ASP A 373 -20.38 -45.48 -24.67
CA ASP A 373 -19.47 -44.54 -24.01
C ASP A 373 -18.05 -44.57 -24.55
N LYS A 374 -17.64 -45.65 -25.23
CA LYS A 374 -16.26 -45.81 -25.76
C LYS A 374 -15.79 -44.68 -26.68
N ASP A 375 -16.72 -44.03 -27.37
CA ASP A 375 -16.45 -42.94 -28.33
C ASP A 375 -16.73 -41.55 -27.74
N LYS A 376 -17.08 -41.45 -26.45
CA LYS A 376 -17.42 -40.17 -25.81
C LYS A 376 -16.17 -39.45 -25.30
N PRO A 377 -15.90 -38.21 -25.75
CA PRO A 377 -14.82 -37.40 -25.20
C PRO A 377 -15.24 -36.60 -23.97
N GLY A 378 -14.38 -36.55 -22.94
CA GLY A 378 -14.41 -35.49 -21.92
C GLY A 378 -14.76 -35.91 -20.49
N VAL A 379 -14.82 -34.91 -19.61
CA VAL A 379 -15.21 -35.00 -18.20
C VAL A 379 -16.55 -34.28 -18.03
N VAL A 380 -17.49 -34.87 -17.29
CA VAL A 380 -18.74 -34.19 -16.91
C VAL A 380 -18.38 -33.06 -15.94
N VAL A 381 -18.46 -31.82 -16.43
CA VAL A 381 -18.29 -30.61 -15.62
C VAL A 381 -19.67 -30.13 -15.16
N SER A 382 -20.04 -30.45 -13.92
CA SER A 382 -21.20 -29.87 -13.22
C SER A 382 -20.89 -28.48 -12.69
#